data_AF-A0AAN6EYM2-F1
#
_entry.id   AF-A0AAN6EYM2-F1
#
_cell.length_a   1.000
_cell.length_b   1.000
_cell.length_c   1.000
_cell.angle_alpha   90.00
_cell.angle_beta   90.00
_cell.angle_gamma   90.00
#
_symmetry.space_group_name_H-M   'P 1'
#
loop_
_entity.id
_entity.type
_entity.pdbx_description
1 polymer ?
#
loop_
_entity_poly.entity_id
_entity_poly.type
_entity_poly.pdbx_seq_one_letter_code
_entity_poly.pdbx_strand_id
1 'polypeptide(L)'
;MELINGKKIAQAFKNGRRAELDGRYFRFDVELDREVDLDDTGRMHELATKAREQFCRSEDVDVVARCLVATRFYFELDLKPKKIKGKYSGSGHIFCRLPRNSPELEVLLEQLSKRAARFIVNGHGLPGSVGDRSFIDHQGTFRKRVEFETKDTLSVLLQEGPADPQHISGSPYAVHDLLDMQGLNNDFGTPDHRKRKEREEDEGETRVEEPAKKRRRAR
;
A
#
# COMPACT_ATOMS: atom_id res chain seq x y z
N MET A 1 22.21 -16.08 -31.83
CA MET A 1 21.89 -17.05 -30.76
C MET A 1 20.40 -17.26 -30.75
N GLU A 2 19.93 -18.50 -30.94
CA GLU A 2 18.50 -18.79 -30.81
C GLU A 2 18.07 -18.67 -29.34
N LEU A 3 16.93 -18.00 -29.11
CA LEU A 3 16.35 -17.89 -27.78
C LEU A 3 15.72 -19.23 -27.39
N ILE A 4 16.11 -19.75 -26.22
CA ILE A 4 15.46 -20.90 -25.57
C ILE A 4 13.96 -20.63 -25.45
N ASN A 5 13.12 -21.66 -25.62
CA ASN A 5 11.67 -21.52 -25.81
C ASN A 5 10.98 -20.66 -24.73
N GLY A 6 11.42 -20.79 -23.47
CA GLY A 6 10.92 -19.98 -22.36
C GLY A 6 11.17 -18.47 -22.51
N LYS A 7 12.28 -18.05 -23.14
CA LYS A 7 12.63 -16.65 -23.37
C LYS A 7 11.71 -15.98 -24.40
N LYS A 8 11.26 -16.73 -25.42
CA LYS A 8 10.31 -16.26 -26.44
C LYS A 8 8.94 -15.92 -25.82
N ILE A 9 8.44 -16.78 -24.93
CA ILE A 9 7.18 -16.55 -24.19
C ILE A 9 7.30 -15.33 -23.28
N ALA A 10 8.45 -15.16 -22.61
CA ALA A 10 8.72 -13.96 -21.81
C ALA A 10 8.61 -12.68 -22.63
N GLN A 11 9.22 -12.69 -23.82
CA GLN A 11 9.26 -11.52 -24.69
C GLN A 11 7.86 -11.16 -25.19
N ALA A 12 7.07 -12.16 -25.59
CA ALA A 12 5.65 -11.93 -25.92
C ALA A 12 4.87 -11.36 -24.72
N PHE A 13 5.10 -11.86 -23.51
CA PHE A 13 4.51 -11.30 -22.29
C PHE A 13 5.00 -9.87 -22.00
N LYS A 14 6.27 -9.53 -22.25
CA LYS A 14 6.75 -8.15 -22.12
C LYS A 14 6.04 -7.21 -23.10
N ASN A 15 5.92 -7.65 -24.35
CA ASN A 15 5.36 -6.83 -25.43
C ASN A 15 3.83 -6.62 -25.32
N GLY A 16 3.10 -7.59 -24.76
CA GLY A 16 1.63 -7.55 -24.64
C GLY A 16 1.10 -6.96 -23.33
N ARG A 17 1.98 -6.49 -22.43
CA ARG A 17 1.58 -6.00 -21.11
C ARG A 17 1.06 -4.56 -21.15
N ARG A 18 0.13 -4.25 -20.23
CA ARG A 18 -0.31 -2.87 -19.97
C ARG A 18 0.83 -2.09 -19.33
N ALA A 19 1.10 -0.88 -19.84
CA ALA A 19 2.13 0.02 -19.30
C ALA A 19 1.92 0.34 -17.80
N GLU A 20 0.68 0.29 -17.31
CA GLU A 20 0.32 0.49 -15.90
C GLU A 20 0.89 -0.58 -14.95
N LEU A 21 1.33 -1.72 -15.48
CA LEU A 21 1.94 -2.81 -14.71
C LEU A 21 3.45 -2.87 -14.89
N ASP A 22 4.04 -1.87 -15.56
CA ASP A 22 5.47 -1.84 -15.79
C ASP A 22 6.23 -1.67 -14.46
N GLY A 23 7.37 -2.33 -14.32
CA GLY A 23 8.11 -2.42 -13.04
C GLY A 23 7.50 -3.32 -11.96
N ARG A 24 6.36 -4.01 -12.20
CA ARG A 24 5.75 -4.97 -11.25
C ARG A 24 6.00 -6.45 -11.56
N TYR A 25 6.67 -6.75 -12.67
CA TYR A 25 6.97 -8.12 -13.06
C TYR A 25 8.47 -8.32 -13.21
N PHE A 26 8.99 -9.26 -12.44
CA PHE A 26 10.38 -9.63 -12.45
C PHE A 26 10.47 -11.06 -12.95
N ARG A 27 11.45 -11.31 -13.83
CA ARG A 27 11.74 -12.65 -14.34
C ARG A 27 13.22 -12.89 -14.17
N PHE A 28 13.54 -13.88 -13.36
CA PHE A 28 14.89 -14.33 -13.11
C PHE A 28 15.10 -15.64 -13.86
N ASP A 29 15.91 -15.59 -14.91
CA ASP A 29 16.36 -16.77 -15.64
C ASP A 29 17.86 -16.97 -15.35
N VAL A 30 18.27 -18.20 -15.06
CA VAL A 30 19.69 -18.54 -15.03
C VAL A 30 20.20 -18.55 -16.47
N GLU A 31 21.30 -17.85 -16.72
CA GLU A 31 21.91 -17.84 -18.05
C GLU A 31 22.61 -19.19 -18.30
N LEU A 32 22.14 -19.90 -19.32
CA LEU A 32 22.69 -21.17 -19.75
C LEU A 32 23.47 -20.97 -21.05
N ASP A 33 24.69 -21.49 -21.12
CA ASP A 33 25.53 -21.39 -22.31
C ASP A 33 25.06 -22.35 -23.40
N ARG A 34 24.43 -23.45 -22.99
CA ARG A 34 23.78 -24.46 -23.82
C ARG A 34 22.58 -25.04 -23.10
N GLU A 35 21.65 -25.61 -23.85
CA GLU A 35 20.55 -26.39 -23.29
C GLU A 35 21.11 -27.58 -22.49
N VAL A 36 20.45 -27.90 -21.38
CA VAL A 36 20.84 -28.99 -20.48
C VAL A 36 19.66 -29.94 -20.40
N ASP A 37 19.93 -31.24 -20.47
CA ASP A 37 18.90 -32.25 -20.36
C ASP A 37 18.27 -32.21 -18.97
N LEU A 38 16.96 -32.45 -18.91
CA LEU A 38 16.18 -32.35 -17.67
C LEU A 38 16.59 -33.38 -16.62
N ASP A 39 17.16 -34.51 -17.04
CA ASP A 39 17.60 -35.63 -16.22
C ASP A 39 19.11 -35.63 -15.90
N ASP A 40 19.85 -34.62 -16.36
CA ASP A 40 21.28 -34.47 -16.05
C ASP A 40 21.49 -33.95 -14.61
N THR A 41 21.38 -34.88 -13.66
CA THR A 41 21.63 -34.62 -12.24
C THR A 41 23.10 -34.30 -11.93
N GLY A 42 24.03 -34.68 -12.81
CA GLY A 42 25.47 -34.43 -12.64
C GLY A 42 25.82 -32.94 -12.67
N ARG A 43 25.02 -32.13 -13.38
CA ARG A 43 25.24 -30.69 -13.54
C ARG A 43 24.46 -29.81 -12.57
N MET A 44 23.64 -30.39 -11.69
CA MET A 44 22.82 -29.61 -10.74
C MET A 44 23.66 -28.69 -9.85
N HIS A 45 24.82 -29.15 -9.37
CA HIS A 45 25.69 -28.36 -8.50
C HIS A 45 26.34 -27.17 -9.24
N GLU A 46 26.80 -27.41 -10.47
CA GLU A 46 27.31 -26.37 -11.37
C GLU A 46 26.25 -25.30 -11.62
N LEU A 47 25.02 -25.71 -11.97
CA LEU A 47 23.90 -24.82 -12.23
C LEU A 47 23.49 -24.00 -11.01
N ALA A 48 23.43 -24.63 -9.83
CA ALA A 48 23.12 -23.94 -8.58
C ALA A 48 24.18 -22.88 -8.23
N THR A 49 25.46 -23.19 -8.47
CA THR A 49 26.58 -22.27 -8.25
C THR A 49 26.48 -21.08 -9.21
N LYS A 50 26.29 -21.34 -10.51
CA LYS A 50 26.11 -20.30 -11.53
C LYS A 50 24.92 -19.39 -11.21
N ALA A 51 23.77 -19.96 -10.85
CA ALA A 51 22.58 -19.21 -10.44
C ALA A 51 22.86 -18.31 -9.24
N ARG A 52 23.55 -18.83 -8.21
CA ARG A 52 23.91 -18.06 -7.02
C ARG A 52 24.83 -16.89 -7.37
N GLU A 53 25.89 -17.14 -8.13
CA GLU A 53 26.82 -16.09 -8.55
C GLU A 53 26.14 -15.00 -9.38
N GLN A 54 25.25 -15.39 -10.29
CA GLN A 54 24.49 -14.47 -11.13
C GLN A 54 23.58 -13.56 -10.28
N PHE A 55 22.79 -14.13 -9.36
CA PHE A 55 21.79 -13.36 -8.62
C PHE A 55 22.35 -12.64 -7.39
N CYS A 56 23.46 -13.10 -6.81
CA CYS A 56 24.10 -12.39 -5.69
C CYS A 56 24.62 -10.99 -6.06
N ARG A 57 24.78 -10.68 -7.35
CA ARG A 57 25.25 -9.37 -7.86
C ARG A 57 24.19 -8.64 -8.69
N SER A 58 22.95 -9.12 -8.67
CA SER A 58 21.90 -8.62 -9.55
C SER A 58 21.20 -7.40 -8.93
N GLU A 59 21.27 -6.25 -9.61
CA GLU A 59 20.54 -5.05 -9.22
C GLU A 59 19.01 -5.27 -9.25
N ASP A 60 18.52 -6.09 -10.18
CA ASP A 60 17.10 -6.46 -10.26
C ASP A 60 16.62 -7.19 -8.99
N VAL A 61 17.47 -8.05 -8.40
CA VAL A 61 17.16 -8.71 -7.12
C VAL A 61 17.05 -7.69 -6.00
N ASP A 62 17.92 -6.68 -5.99
CA ASP A 62 17.85 -5.59 -5.01
C ASP A 62 16.57 -4.74 -5.19
N VAL A 63 16.16 -4.47 -6.44
CA VAL A 63 14.87 -3.81 -6.73
C VAL A 63 13.71 -4.63 -6.20
N VAL A 64 13.69 -5.94 -6.44
CA VAL A 64 12.64 -6.85 -5.93
C VAL A 64 12.62 -6.87 -4.41
N ALA A 65 13.79 -6.93 -3.76
CA ALA A 65 13.87 -6.90 -2.31
C ALA A 65 13.24 -5.62 -1.75
N ARG A 66 13.51 -4.46 -2.35
CA ARG A 66 12.87 -3.18 -1.98
C ARG A 66 11.37 -3.18 -2.23
N CYS A 67 10.90 -3.76 -3.35
CA CYS A 67 9.46 -3.93 -3.61
C CYS A 67 8.80 -4.77 -2.51
N LEU A 68 9.39 -5.92 -2.15
CA LEU A 68 8.88 -6.80 -1.11
C LEU A 68 8.85 -6.10 0.25
N VAL A 69 9.88 -5.31 0.58
CA VAL A 69 9.90 -4.48 1.79
C VAL A 69 8.78 -3.44 1.76
N ALA A 70 8.61 -2.70 0.67
CA ALA A 70 7.54 -1.71 0.54
C ALA A 70 6.14 -2.32 0.69
N THR A 71 5.92 -3.54 0.18
CA THR A 71 4.64 -4.26 0.35
C THR A 71 4.35 -4.68 1.80
N ARG A 72 5.31 -4.59 2.74
CA ARG A 72 5.00 -4.77 4.16
C ARG A 72 4.15 -3.63 4.73
N PHE A 73 4.13 -2.49 4.05
CA PHE A 73 3.37 -1.33 4.45
C PHE A 73 2.07 -1.19 3.64
N TYR A 74 1.05 -0.63 4.27
CA TYR A 74 -0.25 -0.33 3.66
C TYR A 74 -0.83 0.93 4.27
N PHE A 75 -1.78 1.56 3.59
CA PHE A 75 -2.42 2.78 4.03
C PHE A 75 -3.91 2.56 4.32
N GLU A 76 -4.40 3.13 5.41
CA GLU A 76 -5.83 3.20 5.72
C GLU A 76 -6.26 4.64 6.02
N LEU A 77 -7.53 4.96 5.74
CA LEU A 77 -8.12 6.26 6.04
C LEU A 77 -8.58 6.27 7.49
N ASP A 78 -8.46 7.42 8.15
CA ASP A 78 -9.02 7.57 9.50
C ASP A 78 -10.55 7.60 9.45
N LEU A 79 -11.08 8.33 8.47
CA LEU A 79 -12.49 8.63 8.25
C LEU A 79 -12.73 8.93 6.77
N LYS A 80 -14.00 9.04 6.36
CA LYS A 80 -14.40 9.51 5.03
C LYS A 80 -13.80 10.90 4.74
N PRO A 81 -12.91 11.06 3.73
CA PRO A 81 -12.32 12.36 3.38
C PRO A 81 -13.37 13.34 2.87
N LYS A 82 -13.15 14.63 3.10
CA LYS A 82 -14.02 15.68 2.59
C LYS A 82 -13.71 15.94 1.12
N LYS A 83 -14.73 16.02 0.28
CA LYS A 83 -14.57 16.44 -1.12
C LYS A 83 -14.87 17.93 -1.25
N ILE A 84 -13.84 18.75 -1.47
CA ILE A 84 -13.93 20.21 -1.59
C ILE A 84 -13.37 20.62 -2.95
N LYS A 85 -14.16 21.37 -3.75
CA LYS A 85 -13.75 21.84 -5.10
C LYS A 85 -13.18 20.73 -6.00
N GLY A 86 -13.75 19.53 -5.94
CA GLY A 86 -13.34 18.39 -6.76
C GLY A 86 -12.09 17.65 -6.29
N LYS A 87 -11.56 17.96 -5.10
CA LYS A 87 -10.44 17.23 -4.48
C LYS A 87 -10.87 16.61 -3.16
N TYR A 88 -10.33 15.44 -2.85
CA TYR A 88 -10.40 14.84 -1.53
C TYR A 88 -9.33 15.43 -0.62
N SER A 89 -9.73 15.79 0.59
CA SER A 89 -8.86 16.21 1.68
C SER A 89 -9.20 15.41 2.93
N GLY A 90 -8.19 14.81 3.56
CA GLY A 90 -8.38 13.93 4.71
C GLY A 90 -7.07 13.51 5.35
N SER A 91 -7.20 12.58 6.29
CA SER A 91 -6.07 11.96 6.97
C SER A 91 -6.22 10.45 7.04
N GLY A 92 -5.11 9.79 7.26
CA GLY A 92 -5.02 8.36 7.47
C GLY A 92 -3.67 7.98 8.04
N HIS A 93 -3.38 6.69 8.06
CA HIS A 93 -2.14 6.17 8.59
C HIS A 93 -1.53 5.12 7.67
N ILE A 94 -0.19 5.15 7.59
CA ILE A 94 0.60 4.05 7.05
C ILE A 94 0.87 3.07 8.20
N PHE A 95 0.55 1.81 7.98
CA PHE A 95 0.77 0.71 8.89
C PHE A 95 1.78 -0.28 8.34
N CYS A 96 2.35 -1.11 9.21
CA CYS A 96 3.17 -2.26 8.85
C CYS A 96 2.39 -3.55 9.16
N ARG A 97 2.54 -4.57 8.31
CA ARG A 97 1.93 -5.90 8.51
C ARG A 97 2.62 -6.74 9.58
N LEU A 98 3.85 -6.39 9.96
CA LEU A 98 4.57 -7.14 10.98
C LEU A 98 3.95 -6.85 12.36
N PRO A 99 3.85 -7.87 13.25
CA PRO A 99 3.26 -7.68 14.57
C PRO A 99 4.02 -6.63 15.40
N ARG A 100 3.29 -5.90 16.23
CA ARG A 100 3.88 -4.99 17.22
C ARG A 100 4.88 -5.72 18.12
N ASN A 101 5.96 -5.04 18.51
CA ASN A 101 7.01 -5.58 19.40
C ASN A 101 7.60 -6.93 18.93
N SER A 102 7.60 -7.20 17.62
CA SER A 102 8.22 -8.40 17.06
C SER A 102 9.69 -8.13 16.70
N PRO A 103 10.60 -9.10 16.91
CA PRO A 103 12.00 -8.96 16.49
C PRO A 103 12.13 -8.63 15.00
N GLU A 104 11.24 -9.17 14.16
CA GLU A 104 11.23 -8.94 12.72
C GLU A 104 10.91 -7.48 12.38
N LEU A 105 9.98 -6.86 13.12
CA LEU A 105 9.67 -5.44 12.97
C LEU A 105 10.87 -4.58 13.38
N GLU A 106 11.51 -4.90 14.50
CA GLU A 106 12.69 -4.15 14.97
C GLU A 106 13.84 -4.20 13.95
N VAL A 107 14.16 -5.40 13.44
CA VAL A 107 15.18 -5.59 12.40
C VAL A 107 14.82 -4.81 11.13
N LEU A 108 13.55 -4.86 10.70
CA LEU A 108 13.10 -4.13 9.52
C LEU A 108 13.27 -2.62 9.68
N LEU A 109 12.84 -2.06 10.82
CA LEU A 109 12.92 -0.62 11.08
C LEU A 109 14.37 -0.16 11.23
N GLU A 110 15.23 -0.96 11.86
CA GLU A 110 16.67 -0.67 11.95
C GLU A 110 17.32 -0.64 10.56
N GLN A 111 17.01 -1.61 9.70
CA GLN A 111 17.49 -1.64 8.31
C GLN A 111 17.03 -0.42 7.51
N LEU A 112 15.75 -0.08 7.61
CA LEU A 112 15.18 1.10 6.93
C LEU A 112 15.80 2.40 7.45
N SER A 113 16.04 2.51 8.76
CA SER A 113 16.72 3.66 9.35
C SER A 113 18.16 3.79 8.85
N LYS A 114 18.93 2.69 8.84
CA LYS A 114 20.31 2.66 8.32
C LYS A 114 20.39 3.06 6.85
N ARG A 115 19.37 2.73 6.06
CA ARG A 115 19.27 3.08 4.63
C ARG A 115 18.66 4.46 4.40
N ALA A 116 18.45 5.27 5.44
CA ALA A 116 17.81 6.59 5.35
C ALA A 116 16.46 6.53 4.60
N ALA A 117 15.65 5.50 4.91
CA ALA A 117 14.38 5.31 4.24
C ALA A 117 13.35 6.37 4.65
N ARG A 118 12.48 6.74 3.71
CA ARG A 118 11.41 7.71 3.92
C ARG A 118 10.17 7.37 3.11
N PHE A 119 9.01 7.79 3.62
CA PHE A 119 7.76 7.70 2.87
C PHE A 119 7.52 8.96 2.05
N ILE A 120 6.97 8.78 0.86
CA ILE A 120 6.61 9.85 -0.07
C ILE A 120 5.12 9.74 -0.38
N VAL A 121 4.37 10.82 -0.20
CA VAL A 121 2.94 10.90 -0.46
C VAL A 121 2.68 11.97 -1.52
N ASN A 122 2.11 11.58 -2.66
CA ASN A 122 1.87 12.45 -3.82
C ASN A 122 3.12 13.27 -4.23
N GLY A 123 4.30 12.65 -4.17
CA GLY A 123 5.58 13.29 -4.50
C GLY A 123 6.23 14.08 -3.37
N HIS A 124 5.57 14.22 -2.21
CA HIS A 124 6.09 14.94 -1.06
C HIS A 124 6.60 13.96 0.02
N GLY A 125 7.85 14.14 0.46
CA GLY A 125 8.41 13.35 1.56
C GLY A 125 7.73 13.65 2.89
N LEU A 126 7.36 12.61 3.64
CA LEU A 126 6.85 12.78 5.00
C LEU A 126 7.99 13.16 5.96
N PRO A 127 7.71 13.97 6.99
CA PRO A 127 8.73 14.36 7.97
C PRO A 127 9.11 13.19 8.89
N GLY A 128 10.38 13.19 9.31
CA GLY A 128 10.96 12.19 10.21
C GLY A 128 11.55 10.98 9.50
N SER A 129 12.21 10.12 10.27
CA SER A 129 12.79 8.84 9.87
C SER A 129 11.92 7.68 10.35
N VAL A 130 11.95 6.56 9.62
CA VAL A 130 11.16 5.34 9.89
C VAL A 130 11.38 4.79 11.31
N GLY A 131 12.54 5.03 11.92
CA GLY A 131 12.86 4.62 13.30
C GLY A 131 12.47 5.63 14.39
N ASP A 132 11.91 6.78 14.03
CA ASP A 132 11.57 7.82 15.00
C ASP A 132 10.31 7.47 15.80
N ARG A 133 10.18 8.04 17.00
CA ARG A 133 8.97 7.94 17.83
C ARG A 133 7.68 8.38 17.12
N SER A 134 7.78 9.18 16.05
CA SER A 134 6.61 9.60 15.25
C SER A 134 6.02 8.49 14.36
N PHE A 135 6.71 7.35 14.24
CA PHE A 135 6.31 6.19 13.45
C PHE A 135 5.86 5.01 14.31
N ILE A 136 5.93 5.13 15.64
CA ILE A 136 5.57 4.08 16.58
C ILE A 136 4.54 4.64 17.55
N ASP A 137 3.41 3.96 17.70
CA ASP A 137 2.42 4.34 18.69
C ASP A 137 2.82 3.90 20.11
N HIS A 138 2.03 4.31 21.09
CA HIS A 138 2.24 3.97 22.51
C HIS A 138 2.18 2.45 22.81
N GLN A 139 1.70 1.63 21.88
CA GLN A 139 1.63 0.17 21.99
C GLN A 139 2.78 -0.55 21.28
N GLY A 140 3.70 0.21 20.64
CA GLY A 140 4.80 -0.35 19.87
C GLY A 140 4.41 -0.80 18.46
N THR A 141 3.26 -0.34 17.95
CA THR A 141 2.81 -0.63 16.58
C THR A 141 3.37 0.42 15.63
N PHE A 142 3.89 -0.02 14.49
CA PHE A 142 4.24 0.92 13.42
C PHE A 142 2.99 1.61 12.88
N ARG A 143 2.96 2.94 13.00
CA ARG A 143 1.86 3.79 12.58
C ARG A 143 2.37 5.19 12.28
N LYS A 144 2.30 5.61 11.01
CA LYS A 144 2.66 6.97 10.58
C LYS A 144 1.44 7.72 10.07
N ARG A 145 1.13 8.85 10.71
CA ARG A 145 0.04 9.73 10.26
C ARG A 145 0.39 10.41 8.94
N VAL A 146 -0.60 10.48 8.05
CA VAL A 146 -0.55 11.14 6.75
C VAL A 146 -1.75 12.06 6.63
N GLU A 147 -1.48 13.32 6.29
CA GLU A 147 -2.50 14.25 5.82
C GLU A 147 -2.30 14.42 4.32
N PHE A 148 -3.40 14.41 3.56
CA PHE A 148 -3.31 14.47 2.11
C PHE A 148 -4.42 15.32 1.50
N GLU A 149 -4.09 15.88 0.34
CA GLU A 149 -5.03 16.46 -0.60
C GLU A 149 -4.74 15.85 -1.97
N THR A 150 -5.76 15.30 -2.63
CA THR A 150 -5.62 14.74 -3.98
C THR A 150 -6.92 14.86 -4.77
N LYS A 151 -6.83 14.82 -6.10
CA LYS A 151 -8.00 14.84 -6.96
C LYS A 151 -8.79 13.54 -6.85
N ASP A 152 -8.17 12.42 -7.25
CA ASP A 152 -8.82 11.10 -7.31
C ASP A 152 -7.91 9.97 -6.80
N THR A 153 -6.59 10.08 -7.00
CA THR A 153 -5.62 9.03 -6.66
C THR A 153 -4.62 9.47 -5.59
N LEU A 154 -4.38 8.64 -4.58
CA LEU A 154 -3.36 8.84 -3.56
C LEU A 154 -2.17 7.91 -3.84
N SER A 155 -1.01 8.49 -4.13
CA SER A 155 0.23 7.73 -4.31
C SER A 155 1.05 7.75 -3.03
N VAL A 156 1.36 6.57 -2.48
CA VAL A 156 2.22 6.39 -1.30
C VAL A 156 3.37 5.46 -1.67
N LEU A 157 4.61 5.92 -1.49
CA LEU A 157 5.83 5.19 -1.82
C LEU A 157 6.77 5.12 -0.62
N LEU A 158 7.60 4.10 -0.58
CA LEU A 158 8.75 3.95 0.30
C LEU A 158 10.02 4.11 -0.53
N GLN A 159 10.87 5.05 -0.15
CA GLN A 159 12.20 5.25 -0.76
C GLN A 159 13.27 4.85 0.24
N GLU A 160 14.24 4.03 -0.18
CA GLU A 160 15.42 3.67 0.61
C GLU A 160 16.66 4.40 0.07
N GLY A 161 17.09 5.45 0.77
CA GLY A 161 18.26 6.24 0.39
C GLY A 161 18.13 6.86 -1.01
N PRO A 162 19.14 6.73 -1.89
CA PRO A 162 19.09 7.27 -3.25
C PRO A 162 18.34 6.37 -4.24
N ALA A 163 17.87 5.19 -3.83
CA ALA A 163 17.20 4.25 -4.73
C ALA A 163 15.84 4.78 -5.19
N ASP A 164 15.33 4.19 -6.27
CA ASP A 164 14.00 4.52 -6.79
C ASP A 164 12.91 4.16 -5.78
N PRO A 165 11.94 5.08 -5.52
CA PRO A 165 10.83 4.81 -4.62
C PRO A 165 9.95 3.67 -5.11
N GLN A 166 9.50 2.82 -4.18
CA GLN A 166 8.63 1.69 -4.45
C GLN A 166 7.24 1.92 -3.87
N HIS A 167 6.20 1.55 -4.61
CA HIS A 167 4.84 1.63 -4.09
C HIS A 167 4.64 0.68 -2.90
N ILE A 168 4.00 1.19 -1.85
CA ILE A 168 3.52 0.33 -0.76
C ILE A 168 2.32 -0.50 -1.23
N SER A 169 1.87 -1.46 -0.42
CA SER A 169 0.81 -2.39 -0.83
C SER A 169 -0.49 -1.68 -1.25
N GLY A 170 -0.90 -1.87 -2.49
CA GLY A 170 -2.13 -1.31 -3.06
C GLY A 170 -2.01 0.13 -3.58
N SER A 171 -0.85 0.76 -3.40
CA SER A 171 -0.55 2.07 -3.97
C SER A 171 -0.20 1.95 -5.47
N PRO A 172 -0.58 2.93 -6.31
CA PRO A 172 -1.41 4.09 -5.99
C PRO A 172 -2.88 3.69 -5.77
N TYR A 173 -3.55 4.38 -4.85
CA TYR A 173 -4.92 4.11 -4.49
C TYR A 173 -5.88 5.05 -5.20
N ALA A 174 -6.97 4.55 -5.78
CA ALA A 174 -8.13 5.41 -6.02
C ALA A 174 -8.80 5.67 -4.66
N VAL A 175 -9.07 6.95 -4.34
CA VAL A 175 -9.67 7.31 -3.03
C VAL A 175 -11.06 6.69 -2.87
N HIS A 176 -11.81 6.56 -3.97
CA HIS A 176 -13.09 5.87 -3.99
C HIS A 176 -12.95 4.39 -3.56
N ASP A 177 -12.00 3.67 -4.13
CA ASP A 177 -11.77 2.26 -3.80
C ASP A 177 -11.33 2.08 -2.34
N LEU A 178 -10.54 3.00 -1.80
CA LEU A 178 -10.19 2.99 -0.37
C LEU A 178 -11.42 3.13 0.52
N LEU A 179 -12.35 4.03 0.17
CA LEU A 179 -13.59 4.21 0.91
C LEU A 179 -14.45 2.95 0.91
N ASP A 180 -14.56 2.30 -0.25
CA ASP A 180 -15.37 1.08 -0.40
C ASP A 180 -14.74 -0.10 0.34
N MET A 181 -13.43 -0.34 0.16
CA MET A 181 -12.71 -1.43 0.82
C MET A 181 -12.73 -1.31 2.35
N GLN A 182 -12.75 -0.09 2.87
CA GLN A 182 -12.79 0.17 4.32
C GLN A 182 -14.22 0.35 4.85
N GLY A 183 -15.24 0.23 3.99
CA GLY A 183 -16.65 0.38 4.38
C GLY A 183 -17.05 1.80 4.79
N LEU A 184 -16.23 2.82 4.49
CA LEU A 184 -16.47 4.23 4.83
C LEU A 184 -17.57 4.89 3.97
N ASN A 185 -18.01 4.21 2.91
CA ASN A 185 -19.18 4.60 2.12
C ASN A 185 -20.49 3.94 2.58
N ASN A 186 -20.47 3.08 3.60
CA ASN A 186 -21.68 2.46 4.13
C ASN A 186 -22.40 3.44 5.08
N ASP A 187 -23.32 4.23 4.54
CA ASP A 187 -24.07 5.23 5.31
C ASP A 187 -24.98 4.61 6.41
N PHE A 188 -25.24 3.30 6.34
CA PHE A 188 -26.06 2.55 7.30
C PHE A 188 -25.45 1.19 7.63
N GLY A 189 -25.66 0.70 8.85
CA GLY A 189 -25.31 -0.68 9.25
C GLY A 189 -23.94 -0.86 9.90
N THR A 190 -23.16 0.20 10.09
CA THR A 190 -21.92 0.16 10.86
C THR A 190 -22.13 0.60 12.32
N PRO A 191 -21.32 0.13 13.29
CA PRO A 191 -21.44 0.52 14.70
C PRO A 191 -21.33 2.04 14.94
N ASP A 192 -20.65 2.76 14.05
CA ASP A 192 -20.41 4.19 14.09
C ASP A 192 -21.45 5.02 13.30
N HIS A 193 -22.55 4.41 12.83
CA HIS A 193 -23.61 5.18 12.16
C HIS A 193 -24.06 6.34 13.06
N ARG A 194 -23.83 7.58 12.59
CA ARG A 194 -24.35 8.76 13.27
C ARG A 194 -25.81 8.90 12.86
N LYS A 195 -26.71 8.77 13.84
CA LYS A 195 -28.11 9.19 13.65
C LYS A 195 -28.08 10.62 13.10
N ARG A 196 -28.82 10.84 12.01
CA ARG A 196 -28.98 12.14 11.35
C ARG A 196 -29.17 13.21 12.43
N LYS A 197 -28.28 14.21 12.49
CA LYS A 197 -28.54 15.40 13.30
C LYS A 197 -29.84 15.99 12.78
N GLU A 198 -30.87 16.00 13.62
CA GLU A 198 -32.04 16.82 13.40
C GLU A 198 -31.53 18.24 13.18
N ARG A 199 -32.00 18.88 12.11
CA ARG A 199 -31.72 20.30 11.92
C ARG A 199 -32.36 20.97 13.12
N GLU A 200 -31.56 21.61 13.97
CA GLU A 200 -32.07 22.59 14.91
C GLU A 200 -32.74 23.65 14.05
N GLU A 201 -34.07 23.58 13.97
CA GLU A 201 -34.89 24.65 13.45
C GLU A 201 -34.66 25.84 14.37
N ASP A 202 -34.10 26.89 13.78
CA ASP A 202 -33.93 28.20 14.39
C ASP A 202 -35.32 28.77 14.64
N GLU A 203 -35.93 28.42 15.79
CA GLU A 203 -37.21 28.94 16.22
C GLU A 203 -37.01 29.90 17.41
N GLY A 204 -36.68 31.14 17.06
CA GLY A 204 -37.24 32.26 17.79
C GLY A 204 -38.75 32.32 17.55
N GLU A 205 -39.49 32.55 18.64
CA GLU A 205 -40.92 32.90 18.73
C GLU A 205 -41.94 31.77 18.95
N THR A 206 -42.04 31.40 20.23
CA THR A 206 -43.26 31.18 21.04
C THR A 206 -44.56 30.89 20.28
N ARG A 207 -44.96 29.61 20.16
CA ARG A 207 -46.38 29.22 20.04
C ARG A 207 -46.73 27.98 20.84
N VAL A 208 -47.93 28.06 21.41
CA VAL A 208 -48.54 27.27 22.49
C VAL A 208 -48.64 25.77 22.16
N GLU A 209 -48.41 24.94 23.19
CA GLU A 209 -48.52 23.48 23.18
C GLU A 209 -49.92 22.98 22.75
N GLU A 210 -49.97 22.05 21.80
CA GLU A 210 -50.99 21.00 21.75
C GLU A 210 -50.32 19.62 21.62
N PRO A 211 -50.74 18.60 22.39
CA PRO A 211 -50.10 17.28 22.32
C PRO A 211 -50.59 16.49 21.10
N ALA A 212 -49.66 16.17 20.19
CA ALA A 212 -49.91 15.36 19.01
C ALA A 212 -50.31 13.91 19.37
N LYS A 213 -51.49 13.49 18.91
CA LYS A 213 -52.09 12.16 19.12
C LYS A 213 -51.23 11.04 18.50
N LYS A 214 -50.87 10.04 19.33
CA LYS A 214 -50.28 8.75 18.90
C LYS A 214 -51.21 8.01 17.93
N ARG A 215 -50.84 7.91 16.65
CA ARG A 215 -51.51 7.03 15.68
C ARG A 215 -51.02 5.59 15.87
N ARG A 216 -51.92 4.70 16.33
CA ARG A 216 -51.71 3.25 16.39
C ARG A 216 -51.62 2.70 14.96
N ARG A 217 -50.63 1.83 14.70
CA ARG A 217 -50.59 1.00 13.49
C ARG A 217 -51.65 -0.09 13.62
N ALA A 218 -52.53 -0.21 12.61
CA ALA A 218 -53.34 -1.40 12.41
C ALA A 218 -52.48 -2.50 11.77
N ARG A 219 -52.79 -3.75 12.11
CA ARG A 219 -52.14 -4.97 11.62
C ARG A 219 -52.26 -5.14 10.11
#